data_AF-A0A9X4ABG7-F1
#
_entry.id   AF-A0A9X4ABG7-F1
#
_cell.length_a   1.000
_cell.length_b   1.000
_cell.length_c   1.000
_cell.angle_alpha   90.00
_cell.angle_beta   90.00
_cell.angle_gamma   90.00
#
_symmetry.space_group_name_H-M   'P 1'
#
loop_
_entity.id
_entity.type
_entity.pdbx_description
1 polymer ?
#
loop_
_entity_poly.entity_id
_entity_poly.type
_entity_poly.pdbx_seq_one_letter_code
_entity_poly.pdbx_strand_id
1 'polypeptide(L)'
;MGAKFYLLETCVSHVGYIGNYVPPYPSKYLLTEIFLGFAAGLNAFMFWPYRAQPSGIEQAHGAVVTQAGTPDLGYDDVVKRSKILAKLKPILQKTHVKKSKVAIIFR
;
A
#
# COMPACT_ATOMS: atom_id res chain seq x y z
N MET A 1 -23.04 -7.68 -6.59
CA MET A 1 -21.75 -6.95 -6.74
C MET A 1 -20.80 -7.46 -5.67
N GLY A 2 -19.54 -7.74 -6.01
CA GLY A 2 -18.52 -8.09 -4.99
C GLY A 2 -18.27 -6.91 -4.07
N ALA A 3 -17.98 -7.17 -2.78
CA ALA A 3 -17.70 -6.12 -1.81
C ALA A 3 -16.42 -5.38 -2.21
N LYS A 4 -16.52 -4.04 -2.28
CA LYS A 4 -15.35 -3.17 -2.42
C LYS A 4 -14.86 -2.82 -1.02
N PHE A 5 -13.55 -2.71 -0.86
CA PHE A 5 -12.94 -2.30 0.40
C PHE A 5 -11.80 -1.30 0.18
N TYR A 6 -11.33 -0.71 1.26
CA TYR A 6 -10.28 0.29 1.26
C TYR A 6 -9.13 -0.17 2.14
N LEU A 7 -7.90 -0.10 1.62
CA LEU A 7 -6.68 -0.27 2.41
C LEU A 7 -6.28 1.13 2.86
N LEU A 8 -6.65 1.44 4.10
CA LEU A 8 -6.41 2.74 4.70
C LEU A 8 -4.95 2.90 5.14
N GLU A 9 -4.33 1.80 5.55
CA GLU A 9 -2.99 1.84 6.13
C GLU A 9 -2.13 0.68 5.63
N THR A 10 -0.93 1.04 5.20
CA THR A 10 0.23 0.18 5.02
C THR A 10 1.46 1.09 4.97
N CYS A 11 2.66 0.53 4.94
CA CYS A 11 3.89 1.30 4.82
C CYS A 11 4.36 1.41 3.37
N VAL A 12 5.38 2.23 3.11
CA VAL A 12 6.00 2.30 1.78
C VAL A 12 7.26 1.45 1.64
N SER A 13 7.85 0.99 2.74
CA SER A 13 9.12 0.26 2.72
C SER A 13 9.32 -0.66 3.93
N HIS A 14 8.95 -0.26 5.14
CA HIS A 14 9.02 -1.07 6.35
C HIS A 14 8.06 -0.51 7.40
N VAL A 15 7.63 -1.37 8.31
CA VAL A 15 6.90 -1.00 9.52
C VAL A 15 7.85 -1.02 10.71
N GLY A 16 7.58 -0.19 11.70
CA GLY A 16 8.42 -0.19 12.89
C GLY A 16 8.09 0.89 13.88
N TYR A 17 8.57 0.67 15.09
CA TYR A 17 8.62 1.63 16.16
C TYR A 17 9.99 1.52 16.85
N ILE A 18 10.33 2.45 17.74
CA ILE A 18 11.66 2.53 18.36
C ILE A 18 12.11 1.26 19.12
N GLY A 19 11.17 0.40 19.54
CA GLY A 19 11.50 -0.86 20.22
C GLY A 19 11.55 -2.08 19.29
N ASN A 20 11.04 -1.98 18.06
CA ASN A 20 11.14 -3.03 17.05
C ASN A 20 10.80 -2.49 15.66
N TYR A 21 11.68 -2.71 14.68
CA TYR A 21 11.45 -2.35 13.28
C TYR A 21 11.97 -3.46 12.37
N VAL A 22 11.27 -3.69 11.26
CA VAL A 22 11.68 -4.70 10.28
C VAL A 22 12.63 -4.10 9.24
N PRO A 23 13.50 -4.91 8.61
CA PRO A 23 14.26 -4.47 7.45
C PRO A 23 13.33 -3.99 6.33
N PRO A 24 13.80 -3.06 5.47
CA PRO A 24 13.07 -2.67 4.27
C PRO A 24 12.68 -3.87 3.40
N TYR A 25 11.44 -3.87 2.92
CA TYR A 25 10.94 -4.85 1.98
C TYR A 25 11.70 -4.79 0.64
N PRO A 26 11.70 -5.90 -0.13
CA PRO A 26 12.33 -5.93 -1.44
C PRO A 26 11.81 -4.84 -2.38
N SER A 27 12.68 -4.38 -3.28
CA SER A 27 12.30 -3.41 -4.31
C SER A 27 11.09 -3.90 -5.11
N LYS A 28 10.17 -2.97 -5.40
CA LYS A 28 8.93 -3.17 -6.18
C LYS A 28 7.82 -3.94 -5.47
N TYR A 29 7.93 -4.25 -4.17
CA TYR A 29 6.87 -5.01 -3.48
C TYR A 29 5.49 -4.33 -3.54
N LEU A 30 5.44 -2.99 -3.50
CA LEU A 30 4.18 -2.22 -3.61
C LEU A 30 3.44 -2.44 -4.93
N LEU A 31 4.14 -2.81 -6.01
CA LEU A 31 3.50 -3.14 -7.28
C LEU A 31 2.72 -4.44 -7.17
N THR A 32 3.28 -5.44 -6.48
CA THR A 32 2.63 -6.71 -6.19
C THR A 32 1.41 -6.49 -5.30
N GLU A 33 1.55 -5.70 -4.23
CA GLU A 33 0.46 -5.37 -3.31
C GLU A 33 -0.74 -4.72 -4.02
N ILE A 34 -0.49 -3.76 -4.93
CA ILE A 34 -1.56 -3.16 -5.71
C ILE A 34 -2.23 -4.16 -6.62
N PHE A 35 -1.45 -4.99 -7.32
CA PHE A 35 -2.04 -5.96 -8.23
C PHE A 35 -2.95 -6.94 -7.47
N LEU A 36 -2.46 -7.49 -6.36
CA LEU A 36 -3.22 -8.40 -5.50
C LEU A 36 -4.45 -7.71 -4.91
N GLY A 37 -4.28 -6.52 -4.34
CA GLY A 37 -5.38 -5.77 -3.73
C GLY A 37 -6.50 -5.47 -4.72
N PHE A 38 -6.17 -4.87 -5.87
CA PHE A 38 -7.19 -4.52 -6.86
C PHE A 38 -7.84 -5.75 -7.51
N ALA A 39 -7.11 -6.85 -7.67
CA ALA A 39 -7.68 -8.13 -8.09
C ALA A 39 -8.68 -8.69 -7.05
N ALA A 40 -8.46 -8.43 -5.76
CA ALA A 40 -9.32 -8.85 -4.66
C ALA A 40 -10.52 -7.91 -4.41
N GLY A 41 -10.58 -6.74 -5.05
CA GLY A 41 -11.70 -5.78 -4.90
C GLY A 41 -11.36 -4.50 -4.14
N LEU A 42 -10.07 -4.23 -3.95
CA LEU A 42 -9.60 -2.97 -3.38
C LEU A 42 -10.02 -1.77 -4.25
N ASN A 43 -10.45 -0.69 -3.61
CA ASN A 43 -10.87 0.55 -4.27
C ASN A 43 -10.05 1.78 -3.84
N ALA A 44 -9.22 1.67 -2.81
CA ALA A 44 -8.23 2.68 -2.42
C ALA A 44 -7.04 2.03 -1.73
N PHE A 45 -5.85 2.60 -1.93
CA PHE A 45 -4.59 2.13 -1.35
C PHE A 45 -3.82 3.32 -0.78
N MET A 46 -3.94 3.52 0.52
CA MET A 46 -3.36 4.62 1.29
C MET A 46 -2.16 4.15 2.11
N PHE A 47 -1.38 5.10 2.61
CA PHE A 47 -0.18 4.83 3.41
C PHE A 47 -0.26 5.52 4.75
N TRP A 48 0.28 4.84 5.76
CA TRP A 48 0.65 5.42 7.03
C TRP A 48 2.18 5.42 7.15
N PRO A 49 2.84 6.56 7.43
CA PRO A 49 2.38 7.92 7.18
C PRO A 49 2.78 8.42 5.77
N TYR A 50 2.20 9.55 5.36
CA TYR A 50 2.71 10.26 4.17
C TYR A 50 4.10 10.85 4.42
N ARG A 51 4.30 11.53 5.54
CA ARG A 51 5.58 12.15 5.94
C ARG A 51 6.07 11.51 7.22
N ALA A 52 7.37 11.21 7.31
CA ALA A 52 7.97 10.63 8.50
C ALA A 52 7.72 11.50 9.74
N GLN A 53 7.45 10.85 10.86
CA GLN A 53 7.17 11.54 12.13
C GLN A 53 8.44 12.26 12.62
N PRO A 54 8.36 13.54 13.03
CA PRO A 54 9.52 14.28 13.54
C PRO A 54 10.02 13.78 14.90
N SER A 55 9.13 13.16 15.67
CA SER A 55 9.39 12.57 16.98
C SER A 55 8.30 11.54 17.32
N GLY A 56 8.46 10.78 18.41
CA GLY A 56 7.50 9.77 18.85
C GLY A 56 7.93 8.33 18.60
N ILE A 57 7.05 7.38 18.91
CA ILE A 57 7.36 5.95 18.90
C ILE A 57 7.55 5.39 17.48
N GLU A 58 6.89 5.95 16.45
CA GLU A 58 6.96 5.44 15.07
C GLU A 58 7.94 6.24 14.19
N GLN A 59 8.94 6.92 14.78
CA GLN A 59 10.03 7.54 14.02
C GLN A 59 10.75 6.57 13.08
N ALA A 60 10.79 5.29 13.44
CA ALA A 60 11.38 4.22 12.64
C ALA A 60 10.42 3.63 11.58
N HIS A 61 9.22 4.18 11.40
CA HIS A 61 8.27 3.71 10.41
C HIS A 61 8.56 4.36 9.04
N GLY A 62 8.61 3.56 7.98
CA GLY A 62 8.82 4.08 6.63
C GLY A 62 7.66 4.98 6.18
N ALA A 63 7.99 6.10 5.53
CA ALA A 63 7.03 7.10 5.05
C ALA A 63 7.22 7.40 3.56
N VAL A 64 6.24 8.02 2.89
CA VAL A 64 6.40 8.41 1.47
C VAL A 64 7.54 9.42 1.32
N VAL A 65 7.61 10.40 2.20
CA VAL A 65 8.66 11.42 2.24
C VAL A 65 9.30 11.51 3.62
N THR A 66 10.57 11.90 3.66
CA THR A 66 11.31 12.15 4.90
C THR A 66 10.69 13.32 5.67
N GLN A 67 11.13 13.54 6.92
CA GLN A 67 10.74 14.70 7.71
C GLN A 67 10.99 16.02 6.97
N ALA A 68 12.13 16.13 6.27
CA ALA A 68 12.52 17.27 5.45
C ALA A 68 11.72 17.41 4.14
N GLY A 69 10.90 16.40 3.79
CA GLY A 69 10.09 16.41 2.57
C GLY A 69 10.82 15.92 1.32
N THR A 70 12.01 15.35 1.47
CA THR A 70 12.71 14.67 0.38
C THR A 70 12.12 13.26 0.17
N PRO A 71 12.31 12.66 -1.02
CA PRO A 71 11.96 11.26 -1.25
C PRO A 71 12.57 10.33 -0.19
N ASP A 72 11.75 9.43 0.35
CA ASP A 72 12.20 8.36 1.24
C ASP A 72 12.40 7.04 0.45
N LEU A 73 12.85 5.98 1.11
CA LEU A 73 13.21 4.67 0.54
C LEU A 73 12.14 4.08 -0.39
N GLY A 74 10.86 4.23 -0.05
CA GLY A 74 9.74 3.69 -0.82
C GLY A 74 9.19 4.62 -1.91
N TYR A 75 9.69 5.85 -2.03
CA TYR A 75 9.08 6.89 -2.87
C TYR A 75 8.96 6.48 -4.34
N ASP A 76 10.00 5.89 -4.90
CA ASP A 76 10.03 5.46 -6.30
C ASP A 76 8.93 4.45 -6.62
N ASP A 77 8.67 3.52 -5.69
CA ASP A 77 7.62 2.53 -5.85
C ASP A 77 6.25 3.17 -5.71
N VAL A 78 6.08 4.16 -4.82
CA VAL A 78 4.88 4.99 -4.75
C VAL A 78 4.60 5.73 -6.07
N VAL A 79 5.62 6.26 -6.73
CA VAL A 79 5.46 6.94 -8.02
C VAL A 79 5.12 5.94 -9.13
N LYS A 80 5.86 4.82 -9.23
CA LYS A 80 5.63 3.78 -10.25
C LYS A 80 4.22 3.20 -10.14
N ARG A 81 3.77 2.90 -8.92
CA ARG A 81 2.45 2.33 -8.68
C ARG A 81 1.33 3.28 -9.10
N SER A 82 1.45 4.58 -8.81
CA SER A 82 0.47 5.59 -9.22
C SER A 82 0.35 5.68 -10.73
N LYS A 83 1.48 5.61 -11.45
CA LYS A 83 1.48 5.59 -12.92
C LYS A 83 0.77 4.34 -13.47
N ILE A 84 0.99 3.18 -12.86
CA ILE A 84 0.31 1.93 -13.27
C ILE A 84 -1.18 2.00 -12.96
N LEU A 85 -1.56 2.44 -11.75
CA LEU A 85 -2.96 2.53 -11.35
C LEU A 85 -3.73 3.52 -12.23
N ALA A 86 -3.12 4.64 -12.63
CA ALA A 86 -3.73 5.57 -13.59
C ALA A 86 -4.06 4.89 -14.93
N LYS A 87 -3.18 4.01 -15.43
CA LYS A 87 -3.41 3.23 -16.66
C LYS A 87 -4.49 2.17 -16.48
N LEU A 88 -4.57 1.54 -15.30
CA LEU A 88 -5.54 0.47 -15.02
C LEU A 88 -6.93 0.99 -14.64
N LYS A 89 -7.04 2.24 -14.15
CA LYS A 89 -8.28 2.85 -13.67
C LYS A 89 -9.47 2.70 -14.64
N PRO A 90 -9.34 2.92 -15.97
CA PRO A 90 -10.47 2.75 -16.90
C PRO A 90 -11.00 1.32 -16.97
N ILE A 91 -10.13 0.32 -16.80
CA ILE A 91 -10.50 -1.10 -16.78
C ILE A 91 -11.17 -1.42 -15.45
N LEU A 92 -10.51 -1.06 -14.34
CA LEU A 92 -10.99 -1.33 -12.98
C LEU A 92 -12.37 -0.75 -12.71
N GLN A 93 -12.69 0.43 -13.26
CA GLN A 93 -14.01 1.07 -13.15
C GLN A 93 -15.13 0.30 -13.86
N LYS A 94 -14.81 -0.53 -14.86
CA LYS A 94 -15.78 -1.29 -15.67
C LYS A 94 -15.85 -2.77 -15.27
N THR A 95 -14.97 -3.22 -14.39
CA THR A 95 -14.88 -4.62 -13.95
C THR A 95 -15.33 -4.81 -12.51
N HIS A 96 -15.62 -6.04 -12.12
CA HIS A 96 -15.90 -6.43 -10.76
C HIS A 96 -15.26 -7.77 -10.43
N VAL A 97 -14.96 -8.00 -9.16
CA VAL A 97 -14.40 -9.28 -8.69
C VAL A 97 -15.42 -10.39 -8.93
N LYS A 98 -14.96 -11.47 -9.57
CA LYS A 98 -15.78 -12.67 -9.81
C LYS A 98 -15.95 -13.44 -8.51
N LYS A 99 -17.19 -13.85 -8.22
CA LYS A 99 -17.48 -14.70 -7.05
C LYS A 99 -16.77 -16.06 -7.20
N SER A 100 -16.06 -16.48 -6.15
CA SER A 100 -15.44 -17.81 -6.09
C SER A 100 -16.49 -18.92 -5.97
N LYS A 101 -16.16 -20.12 -6.49
CA LYS A 101 -16.95 -21.35 -6.29
C LYS A 101 -16.69 -22.03 -4.95
N VAL A 102 -15.58 -21.69 -4.31
CA VAL A 102 -15.14 -22.24 -3.02
C VAL A 102 -15.03 -21.10 -2.02
N ALA A 103 -15.55 -21.29 -0.82
CA ALA A 103 -15.45 -20.36 0.29
C ALA A 103 -14.56 -20.96 1.38
N ILE A 104 -13.65 -20.15 1.92
CA ILE A 104 -12.89 -20.44 3.13
C ILE A 104 -13.57 -19.66 4.26
N ILE A 105 -13.96 -20.35 5.32
CA ILE A 105 -14.61 -19.73 6.48
C ILE A 105 -13.52 -19.37 7.48
N PHE A 106 -13.46 -18.09 7.83
CA PHE A 106 -12.64 -17.55 8.92
C PHE A 106 -13.59 -16.93 9.95
N ARG A 107 -13.27 -17.08 11.24
CA ARG A 107 -14.02 -16.50 12.37
C ARG A 107 -13.07 -15.75 13.26
#